data_AF-A0A1P8WU70-F1
#
_entry.id   AF-A0A1P8WU70-F1
#
_cell.length_a   1.000
_cell.length_b   1.000
_cell.length_c   1.000
_cell.angle_alpha   90.00
_cell.angle_beta   90.00
_cell.angle_gamma   90.00
#
_symmetry.space_group_name_H-M   'P 1'
#
loop_
_entity.id
_entity.type
_entity.pdbx_description
1 polymer ?
#
loop_
_entity_poly.entity_id
_entity_poly.type
_entity_poly.pdbx_seq_one_letter_code
_entity_poly.pdbx_strand_id
1 'polypeptide(L)'
;MHANDHFPPHGYIMYIGITGEEALHRTLNDRFYEYLKEQRRNKRPKVHYMLAKYSDDLFFNYVPIADDTFDLGQLEADLNDAIIPPVVEKDFSAEVRAVVKAFRS
;
A
#
# COMPACT_ATOMS: atom_id res chain seq x y z
N MET A 1 -22.69 -1.11 -5.48
CA MET A 1 -22.09 -1.31 -4.14
C MET A 1 -22.76 -2.53 -3.54
N HIS A 2 -22.01 -3.60 -3.27
CA HIS A 2 -22.52 -4.68 -2.42
C HIS A 2 -22.55 -4.15 -0.98
N ALA A 3 -23.67 -4.26 -0.30
CA ALA A 3 -23.75 -3.96 1.12
C ALA A 3 -22.84 -4.97 1.83
N ASN A 4 -21.73 -4.48 2.37
CA ASN A 4 -20.80 -5.29 3.11
C ASN A 4 -21.23 -5.25 4.58
N ASP A 5 -22.09 -6.17 4.97
CA ASP A 5 -22.67 -6.22 6.33
C ASP A 5 -21.65 -6.70 7.39
N HIS A 6 -20.43 -7.06 6.97
CA HIS A 6 -19.37 -7.57 7.85
C HIS A 6 -18.49 -6.47 8.43
N PHE A 7 -18.45 -5.27 7.83
CA PHE A 7 -17.61 -4.16 8.29
C PHE A 7 -18.40 -2.85 8.39
N PRO A 8 -18.02 -1.94 9.30
CA PRO A 8 -18.61 -0.60 9.34
C PRO A 8 -18.39 0.12 8.00
N PRO A 9 -19.25 1.09 7.62
CA PRO A 9 -19.21 1.75 6.31
C PRO A 9 -18.01 2.71 6.10
N HIS A 10 -16.92 2.53 6.85
CA HIS A 10 -15.71 3.34 6.75
C HIS A 10 -14.67 2.68 5.83
N GLY A 11 -13.97 3.49 5.03
CA GLY A 11 -12.78 3.06 4.31
C GLY A 11 -11.56 3.09 5.22
N TYR A 12 -10.72 2.04 5.18
CA TYR A 12 -9.46 2.00 5.92
C TYR A 12 -8.30 1.75 4.95
N ILE A 13 -7.24 2.56 5.06
CA ILE A 13 -6.07 2.44 4.19
C ILE A 13 -5.17 1.33 4.73
N MET A 14 -5.20 0.19 4.06
CA MET A 14 -4.43 -0.99 4.45
C MET A 14 -2.97 -0.92 3.97
N TYR A 15 -2.72 -0.31 2.81
CA TYR A 15 -1.44 -0.27 2.14
C TYR A 15 -1.36 0.91 1.16
N ILE A 16 -0.19 1.55 1.05
CA ILE A 16 0.13 2.60 0.08
C ILE A 16 1.35 2.14 -0.71
N GLY A 17 1.33 2.41 -2.02
CA GLY A 17 2.36 2.01 -2.95
C GLY A 17 2.51 3.01 -4.09
N ILE A 18 3.72 3.23 -4.57
CA ILE A 18 3.98 4.00 -5.80
C ILE A 18 4.38 3.11 -6.99
N THR A 19 4.41 3.73 -8.17
CA THR A 19 4.97 3.20 -9.41
C THR A 19 5.50 4.37 -10.24
N GLY A 20 6.39 4.11 -11.21
CA GLY A 20 6.92 5.12 -12.11
C GLY A 20 8.16 5.88 -11.61
N GLU A 21 8.57 5.72 -10.35
CA GLU A 21 9.77 6.39 -9.79
C GLU A 21 11.07 5.95 -10.49
N GLU A 22 11.35 4.65 -10.53
CA GLU A 22 12.61 4.13 -11.06
C GLU A 22 12.61 3.87 -12.58
N ALA A 23 11.45 3.95 -13.23
CA ALA A 23 11.33 3.67 -14.66
C ALA A 23 10.10 4.34 -15.28
N LEU A 24 10.34 5.21 -16.27
CA LEU A 24 9.30 5.88 -17.08
C LEU A 24 8.32 4.89 -17.76
N HIS A 25 8.74 3.63 -17.97
CA HIS A 25 7.92 2.60 -18.60
C HIS A 25 7.09 1.77 -17.61
N ARG A 26 7.28 1.94 -16.30
CA ARG A 26 6.56 1.15 -15.31
C ARG A 26 5.19 1.78 -15.06
N THR A 27 4.14 1.06 -15.43
CA THR A 27 2.78 1.57 -15.35
C THR A 27 2.08 1.16 -14.05
N LEU A 28 0.93 1.76 -13.79
CA LEU A 28 0.00 1.30 -12.75
C LEU A 28 -0.52 -0.12 -13.04
N ASN A 29 -0.67 -0.49 -14.32
CA ASN A 29 -1.12 -1.82 -14.73
C ASN A 29 -0.09 -2.89 -14.31
N ASP A 30 1.20 -2.64 -14.56
CA ASP A 30 2.27 -3.53 -14.11
C ASP A 30 2.23 -3.72 -12.60
N ARG A 31 2.08 -2.62 -11.86
CA ARG A 31 1.98 -2.63 -10.40
C ARG A 31 0.76 -3.40 -9.91
N PHE A 32 -0.39 -3.25 -10.57
CA PHE A 32 -1.61 -4.01 -10.25
C PHE A 32 -1.40 -5.51 -10.47
N TYR A 33 -0.78 -5.90 -11.60
CA TYR A 33 -0.50 -7.29 -11.90
C TYR A 33 0.49 -7.93 -10.91
N GLU A 34 1.43 -7.16 -10.38
CA GLU A 34 2.30 -7.61 -9.29
C GLU A 34 1.52 -7.98 -8.02
N TYR A 35 0.46 -7.24 -7.67
CA TYR A 35 -0.40 -7.62 -6.54
C TYR A 35 -1.13 -8.93 -6.80
N LEU A 36 -1.66 -9.14 -8.00
CA LEU A 36 -2.29 -10.41 -8.38
C LEU A 36 -1.30 -11.59 -8.31
N LYS A 37 -0.04 -11.36 -8.69
CA LYS A 37 1.04 -12.35 -8.52
C LYS A 37 1.39 -12.58 -7.04
N GLU A 38 1.44 -11.52 -6.24
CA GLU A 38 1.74 -11.56 -4.81
C GLU A 38 0.71 -12.38 -4.03
N GLN A 39 -0.56 -12.22 -4.38
CA GLN A 39 -1.66 -13.04 -3.87
C GLN A 39 -1.40 -14.54 -4.09
N ARG A 40 -0.61 -14.92 -5.10
CA ARG A 40 -0.25 -16.31 -5.39
C ARG A 40 1.12 -16.75 -4.85
N ARG A 41 2.06 -15.81 -4.65
CA ARG A 41 3.51 -16.12 -4.48
C ARG A 41 4.11 -15.78 -3.12
N ASN A 42 3.36 -15.18 -2.18
CA ASN A 42 3.76 -14.93 -0.79
C ASN A 42 5.21 -14.41 -0.58
N LYS A 43 5.69 -13.57 -1.50
CA LYS A 43 7.01 -12.91 -1.44
C LYS A 43 6.99 -11.77 -0.42
N ARG A 44 5.84 -11.11 -0.25
CA ARG A 44 5.57 -10.05 0.73
C ARG A 44 4.46 -10.52 1.67
N PRO A 45 4.78 -11.17 2.81
CA PRO A 45 3.80 -11.88 3.62
C PRO A 45 2.59 -11.07 4.07
N LYS A 46 2.77 -9.82 4.48
CA LYS A 46 1.64 -8.96 4.89
C LYS A 46 0.76 -8.55 3.71
N VAL A 47 1.36 -8.25 2.56
CA VAL A 47 0.63 -7.91 1.34
C VAL A 47 -0.15 -9.12 0.85
N HIS A 48 0.47 -10.29 0.84
CA HIS A 48 -0.18 -11.55 0.52
C HIS A 48 -1.36 -11.83 1.46
N TYR A 49 -1.16 -11.72 2.78
CA TYR A 49 -2.22 -11.89 3.78
C TYR A 49 -3.38 -10.91 3.55
N MET A 50 -3.10 -9.63 3.32
CA MET A 50 -4.12 -8.63 3.02
C MET A 50 -4.95 -9.03 1.79
N LEU A 51 -4.28 -9.35 0.68
CA LEU A 51 -4.92 -9.70 -0.59
C LEU A 51 -5.71 -11.02 -0.51
N ALA A 52 -5.26 -11.98 0.31
CA ALA A 52 -5.94 -13.26 0.48
C ALA A 52 -7.12 -13.17 1.46
N LYS A 53 -6.97 -12.43 2.57
CA LYS A 53 -7.97 -12.37 3.63
C LYS A 53 -9.15 -11.45 3.29
N TYR A 54 -8.89 -10.35 2.59
CA TYR A 54 -9.88 -9.31 2.31
C TYR A 54 -10.20 -9.23 0.81
N SER A 55 -10.10 -10.34 0.06
CA SER A 55 -10.22 -10.33 -1.41
C SER A 55 -11.52 -9.70 -1.91
N ASP A 56 -12.61 -9.87 -1.15
CA ASP A 56 -13.94 -9.41 -1.53
C ASP A 56 -14.22 -7.98 -1.01
N ASP A 57 -13.32 -7.45 -0.18
CA ASP A 57 -13.47 -6.18 0.56
C ASP A 57 -12.36 -5.17 0.25
N LEU A 58 -11.47 -5.48 -0.68
CA LEU A 58 -10.37 -4.60 -1.09
C LEU A 58 -10.73 -3.75 -2.29
N PHE A 59 -10.48 -2.45 -2.16
CA PHE A 59 -10.63 -1.48 -3.23
C PHE A 59 -9.27 -0.96 -3.63
N PHE A 60 -8.91 -1.15 -4.90
CA PHE A 60 -7.70 -0.57 -5.46
C PHE A 60 -8.01 0.84 -5.98
N ASN A 61 -7.43 1.86 -5.33
CA ASN A 61 -7.57 3.27 -5.70
C ASN A 61 -6.21 3.83 -6.10
N TYR A 62 -6.20 4.81 -7.00
CA TYR A 62 -4.97 5.47 -7.44
C TYR A 62 -5.23 6.94 -7.79
N VAL A 63 -4.17 7.72 -7.73
CA VAL A 63 -4.16 9.13 -8.18
C VAL A 63 -2.95 9.33 -9.09
N PRO A 64 -3.13 9.71 -10.36
CA PRO A 64 -2.00 10.06 -11.22
C PRO A 64 -1.41 11.40 -10.77
N ILE A 65 -0.09 11.45 -10.62
CA ILE A 65 0.66 12.69 -10.38
C ILE A 65 1.22 13.12 -11.74
N ALA A 66 0.75 14.27 -12.24
CA ALA A 66 1.14 14.79 -13.55
C ALA A 66 2.42 15.63 -13.52
N ASP A 67 2.80 16.09 -12.33
CA ASP A 67 3.97 16.93 -12.10
C ASP A 67 5.18 16.03 -11.79
N ASP A 68 6.17 16.06 -12.69
CA ASP A 68 7.39 15.26 -12.62
C ASP A 68 8.44 15.83 -11.66
N THR A 69 8.16 16.98 -11.03
CA THR A 69 9.02 17.56 -10.00
C THR A 69 8.82 16.92 -8.62
N PHE A 70 7.77 16.11 -8.43
CA PHE A 70 7.54 15.40 -7.19
C PHE A 70 8.48 14.19 -7.06
N ASP A 71 9.18 14.15 -5.93
CA ASP A 71 9.84 12.93 -5.47
C ASP A 71 8.78 11.95 -4.95
N LEU A 72 8.43 10.97 -5.79
CA LEU A 72 7.41 9.97 -5.47
C LEU A 72 7.81 9.08 -4.28
N GLY A 73 9.10 8.78 -4.12
CA GLY A 73 9.61 7.99 -3.01
C GLY A 73 9.49 8.73 -1.68
N GLN A 74 9.83 10.02 -1.67
CA GLN A 74 9.61 10.87 -0.49
C GLN A 74 8.12 11.02 -0.17
N LEU A 75 7.27 11.21 -1.19
CA LEU A 75 5.82 11.27 -1.01
C LEU A 75 5.25 9.96 -0.42
N GLU A 76 5.73 8.80 -0.90
CA GLU A 76 5.34 7.50 -0.34
C GLU A 76 5.73 7.37 1.14
N ALA A 77 6.96 7.77 1.48
CA ALA A 77 7.45 7.76 2.85
C ALA A 77 6.62 8.67 3.76
N ASP A 78 6.36 9.91 3.35
CA ASP A 78 5.57 10.89 4.11
C ASP A 78 4.13 10.38 4.36
N LEU A 79 3.49 9.79 3.33
CA LEU A 79 2.15 9.22 3.47
C LEU A 79 2.13 8.01 4.41
N ASN A 80 3.13 7.14 4.33
CA ASN A 80 3.24 5.99 5.22
C ASN A 80 3.50 6.42 6.66
N ASP A 81 4.34 7.44 6.89
CA ASP A 81 4.61 7.99 8.21
C ASP A 81 3.36 8.63 8.84
N ALA A 82 2.55 9.34 8.04
CA ALA A 82 1.33 9.98 8.52
C ALA A 82 0.20 8.98 8.84
N ILE A 83 0.04 7.93 8.02
CA ILE A 83 -1.11 7.01 8.11
C ILE A 83 -0.79 5.76 8.92
N ILE A 84 0.47 5.31 8.89
CA ILE A 84 0.96 4.07 9.51
C ILE A 84 0.11 2.86 9.08
N PRO A 85 0.02 2.53 7.78
CA PRO A 85 -0.80 1.42 7.33
C PRO A 85 -0.37 0.08 7.96
N PRO A 86 -1.30 -0.84 8.24
CA PRO A 86 -1.00 -2.10 8.94
C PRO A 86 -0.09 -3.04 8.14
N VAL A 87 -0.12 -2.96 6.80
CA VAL A 87 0.59 -3.89 5.91
C VAL A 87 2.02 -3.42 5.61
N VAL A 88 2.31 -2.13 5.79
CA VAL A 88 3.63 -1.54 5.51
C VAL A 88 4.63 -1.94 6.58
N GLU A 89 5.84 -2.32 6.15
CA GLU A 89 6.93 -2.79 7.03
C GLU A 89 8.18 -1.93 6.99
N LYS A 90 8.54 -1.38 5.82
CA LYS A 90 9.87 -0.81 5.59
C LYS A 90 9.84 0.65 5.14
N ASP A 91 8.70 1.13 4.67
CA ASP A 91 8.58 2.44 4.04
C ASP A 91 8.17 3.48 5.08
N PHE A 92 8.96 3.56 6.16
CA PHE A 92 8.83 4.56 7.21
C PHE A 92 10.16 5.30 7.35
N SER A 93 10.11 6.57 7.75
CA SER A 93 11.30 7.28 8.24
C SER A 93 11.93 6.55 9.42
N ALA A 94 13.21 6.82 9.70
CA ALA A 94 13.92 6.15 10.77
C ALA A 94 13.25 6.35 12.15
N GLU A 95 12.73 7.55 12.39
CA GLU A 95 12.03 7.90 13.63
C GLU A 95 10.71 7.14 13.77
N VAL A 96 9.83 7.22 12.76
CA VAL A 96 8.54 6.53 12.78
C VAL A 96 8.73 5.01 12.84
N ARG A 97 9.73 4.46 12.14
CA ARG A 97 10.05 3.03 12.18
C ARG A 97 10.38 2.56 13.59
N ALA A 98 11.12 3.36 14.37
CA ALA A 98 11.47 3.01 15.75
C ALA A 98 10.21 2.95 16.63
N VAL A 99 9.31 3.94 16.48
CA VAL A 99 8.03 3.99 17.19
C VAL A 99 7.14 2.81 16.81
N VAL A 100 6.92 2.60 15.51
CA VAL A 100 6.09 1.49 14.99
C VAL A 100 6.60 0.14 15.47
N LYS A 101 7.93 -0.06 15.50
CA LYS A 101 8.53 -1.29 16.01
C LYS A 101 8.23 -1.49 17.50
N ALA A 102 8.30 -0.45 18.31
CA ALA A 102 8.01 -0.53 19.75
C ALA A 102 6.53 -0.78 20.06
N PHE A 103 5.61 -0.24 19.25
CA PHE A 103 4.17 -0.45 19.42
C PHE A 103 3.66 -1.79 18.85
N ARG A 104 4.34 -2.35 17.84
CA ARG A 104 3.97 -3.62 17.19
C ARG A 104 4.76 -4.84 17.69
N SER A 105 5.65 -4.66 18.67
CA SER A 105 6.45 -5.74 19.30
C SER A 105 5.71 -6.48 20.39
#